data_AF-A0A6N9TL90-F1
#
_entry.id   AF-A0A6N9TL90-F1
#
_cell.length_a   1.000
_cell.length_b   1.000
_cell.length_c   1.000
_cell.angle_alpha   90.00
_cell.angle_beta   90.00
_cell.angle_gamma   90.00
#
_symmetry.space_group_name_H-M   'P 1'
#
loop_
_entity.id
_entity.type
_entity.pdbx_description
1 polymer ?
#
loop_
_entity_poly.entity_id
_entity_poly.type
_entity_poly.pdbx_seq_one_letter_code
_entity_poly.pdbx_strand_id
1 'polypeptide(L)' 'MKIVFDPDIPAQAHESLTEVIQESVPGKCACGCDEIYVSLQAPDRIDVKCYDCGTSFCELEVEVAQEVVEH' A
#
# COMPACT_ATOMS: atom_id res chain seq x y z
N MET A 1 5.13 -8.68 -10.11
CA MET A 1 4.77 -8.29 -8.75
C MET A 1 3.26 -8.23 -8.62
N LYS A 2 2.68 -9.01 -7.71
CA LYS A 2 1.25 -8.95 -7.38
C LYS A 2 1.07 -8.14 -6.10
N ILE A 3 0.09 -7.24 -6.08
CA ILE A 3 -0.20 -6.37 -4.92
C ILE A 3 -1.51 -6.82 -4.29
N VAL A 4 -1.50 -6.98 -2.98
CA VAL A 4 -2.67 -7.31 -2.16
C VAL A 4 -2.90 -6.16 -1.19
N PHE A 5 -4.11 -5.61 -1.20
CA PHE A 5 -4.50 -4.53 -0.32
C PHE A 5 -5.25 -5.06 0.89
N ASP A 6 -5.05 -4.40 2.03
CA ASP A 6 -5.88 -4.58 3.21
C ASP A 6 -7.36 -4.33 2.87
N PRO A 7 -8.31 -5.13 3.36
CA PRO A 7 -9.74 -4.94 3.10
C PRO A 7 -10.26 -3.57 3.53
N ASP A 8 -9.61 -2.90 4.47
CA ASP A 8 -9.97 -1.56 4.93
C ASP A 8 -9.53 -0.44 3.95
N ILE A 9 -8.65 -0.73 2.98
CA ILE A 9 -8.24 0.25 1.96
C ILE A 9 -9.31 0.32 0.86
N PRO A 10 -9.88 1.50 0.59
CA PRO A 10 -10.96 1.64 -0.38
C PRO A 10 -10.48 1.35 -1.81
N ALA A 11 -11.29 0.62 -2.58
CA ALA A 11 -10.96 0.18 -3.93
C ALA A 11 -10.60 1.33 -4.90
N GLN A 12 -11.17 2.51 -4.69
CA GLN A 12 -10.85 3.71 -5.47
C GLN A 12 -9.39 4.15 -5.35
N ALA A 13 -8.73 3.84 -4.23
CA ALA A 13 -7.32 4.16 -4.00
C ALA A 13 -6.37 3.10 -4.58
N HIS A 14 -6.87 1.90 -4.92
CA HIS A 14 -6.03 0.77 -5.32
C HIS A 14 -5.24 1.07 -6.60
N GLU A 15 -5.85 1.75 -7.57
CA GLU A 15 -5.19 2.10 -8.83
C GLU A 15 -4.01 3.06 -8.61
N SER A 16 -4.27 4.20 -7.96
CA SER A 16 -3.23 5.20 -7.67
C SER A 16 -2.12 4.63 -6.78
N LEU A 17 -2.47 3.82 -5.78
CA LEU A 17 -1.48 3.16 -4.93
C LEU A 17 -0.65 2.13 -5.70
N THR A 18 -1.26 1.39 -6.62
CA THR A 18 -0.55 0.41 -7.45
C THR A 18 0.56 1.07 -8.26
N GLU A 19 0.28 2.22 -8.89
CA GLU A 19 1.29 2.97 -9.65
C GLU A 19 2.46 3.39 -8.76
N VAL A 20 2.17 4.04 -7.63
CA VAL A 20 3.20 4.49 -6.68
C VAL A 20 4.05 3.33 -6.13
N ILE A 21 3.42 2.20 -5.81
CA ILE A 21 4.12 1.01 -5.29
C ILE A 21 5.01 0.40 -6.37
N GLN A 22 4.54 0.32 -7.61
CA GLN A 22 5.34 -0.22 -8.72
C GLN A 22 6.56 0.64 -9.05
N GLU A 23 6.46 1.96 -8.88
CA GLU A 23 7.61 2.87 -9.03
C GLU A 23 8.57 2.79 -7.84
N SER A 24 8.04 2.60 -6.62
CA SER A 24 8.83 2.63 -5.38
C SER A 24 9.51 1.30 -5.04
N VAL A 25 8.92 0.17 -5.46
CA VAL A 25 9.41 -1.18 -5.11
C VAL A 25 10.16 -1.76 -6.31
N PRO A 26 11.50 -1.96 -6.22
CA PRO A 26 12.34 -2.34 -7.36
C PRO A 26 12.20 -3.80 -7.83
N GLY A 27 11.11 -4.49 -7.47
CA GLY A 27 10.82 -5.87 -7.84
C GLY A 27 10.66 -6.81 -6.65
N LYS A 28 11.22 -8.02 -6.77
CA LYS A 28 11.07 -9.08 -5.74
C LYS A 28 11.72 -8.69 -4.42
N CYS A 29 11.12 -9.13 -3.33
CA CYS A 29 11.73 -9.06 -2.02
C CYS A 29 13.05 -9.86 -1.98
N ALA A 30 13.96 -9.50 -1.08
CA ALA A 30 15.18 -10.27 -0.83
C ALA A 30 14.92 -11.71 -0.35
N CYS A 31 13.74 -11.99 0.21
CA CYS A 31 13.31 -13.35 0.55
C CYS A 31 12.91 -14.19 -0.68
N GLY A 32 12.79 -13.58 -1.87
CA GLY A 32 12.38 -14.23 -3.12
C GLY A 32 10.90 -14.12 -3.45
N CYS A 33 10.07 -13.57 -2.55
CA CYS A 33 8.65 -13.34 -2.79
C CYS A 33 8.42 -12.19 -3.79
N ASP A 34 7.47 -12.38 -4.71
CA ASP A 34 7.05 -11.40 -5.72
C ASP A 34 5.68 -10.77 -5.37
N GLU A 35 5.18 -11.03 -4.16
CA GLU A 35 3.90 -10.54 -3.66
C GLU A 35 4.12 -9.46 -2.58
N ILE A 36 3.40 -8.36 -2.74
CA ILE A 36 3.40 -7.21 -1.83
C ILE A 36 2.06 -7.14 -1.12
N TYR A 37 2.10 -6.86 0.18
CA TYR A 37 0.94 -6.55 1.00
C TYR A 37 0.97 -5.07 1.38
N VAL A 38 -0.14 -4.38 1.15
CA VAL A 38 -0.34 -2.99 1.53
C VAL A 38 -1.26 -2.97 2.73
N SER A 39 -0.70 -2.63 3.89
CA SER A 39 -1.40 -2.64 5.16
C SER A 39 -1.78 -1.23 5.58
N LEU A 40 -3.04 -1.01 5.93
CA LEU A 40 -3.47 0.24 6.55
C LEU A 40 -2.95 0.28 8.00
N GLN A 41 -2.06 1.23 8.30
CA GLN A 41 -1.49 1.41 9.65
C GLN A 41 -2.23 2.51 10.42
N ALA A 42 -2.73 3.52 9.71
CA ALA A 42 -3.55 4.60 10.23
C ALA A 42 -4.54 5.02 9.12
N PRO A 43 -5.57 5.85 9.42
CA PRO A 43 -6.58 6.26 8.42
C PRO A 43 -5.95 6.81 7.13
N ASP A 44 -4.87 7.56 7.29
CA ASP A 44 -4.10 8.25 6.24
C ASP A 44 -2.70 7.65 6.03
N ARG A 45 -2.41 6.44 6.54
CA ARG A 45 -1.08 5.85 6.43
C ARG A 45 -1.12 4.38 6.07
N ILE A 46 -0.35 4.02 5.05
CA ILE A 46 -0.14 2.64 4.62
C ILE A 46 1.33 2.22 4.78
N ASP A 47 1.54 0.95 5.02
CA ASP A 47 2.85 0.29 5.00
C ASP A 47 2.86 -0.76 3.88
N VAL A 48 3.82 -0.62 2.97
CA VAL A 48 4.04 -1.50 1.82
C VAL A 48 5.11 -2.51 2.22
N LYS A 49 4.71 -3.76 2.42
CA LYS A 49 5.57 -4.82 2.93
C LYS A 49 5.49 -6.10 2.11
N CYS A 50 6.49 -6.97 2.27
CA CYS A 50 6.47 -8.28 1.64
C CYS A 50 5.35 -9.13 2.23
N TYR A 51 4.56 -9.77 1.36
CA TYR A 51 3.47 -10.63 1.80
C TYR A 51 3.95 -11.84 2.62
N ASP A 52 5.15 -12.36 2.33
CA ASP A 52 5.68 -13.58 2.95
C ASP A 52 6.51 -13.31 4.21
N CYS A 53 7.57 -12.50 4.12
CA CYS A 53 8.49 -12.26 5.24
C CYS A 53 8.15 -11.02 6.07
N GLY A 54 7.17 -10.20 5.64
CA GLY A 54 6.73 -9.00 6.35
C GLY A 54 7.72 -7.83 6.32
N THR A 55 8.81 -7.93 5.56
CA THR A 55 9.78 -6.82 5.41
C THR A 55 9.11 -5.61 4.78
N SER A 56 9.10 -4.48 5.49
CA SER A 56 8.65 -3.20 4.96
C SER A 56 9.60 -2.67 3.89
N PHE A 57 9.03 -2.26 2.76
CA PHE A 57 9.73 -1.59 1.67
C PHE A 57 9.65 -0.08 1.82
N CYS A 58 8.44 0.44 2.09
CA CYS A 58 8.20 1.86 2.32
C CYS A 58 6.89 2.08 3.07
N GLU A 59 6.80 3.26 3.70
CA GLU A 59 5.59 3.76 4.33
C GLU A 59 5.13 4.99 3.54
N LEU A 60 3.82 5.07 3.26
CA LEU A 60 3.24 6.15 2.46
C LEU A 60 2.09 6.78 3.24
N GLU A 61 2.05 8.11 3.23
CA GLU A 61 0.90 8.88 3.68
C GLU A 61 -0.08 9.00 2.51
N VAL A 62 -1.35 8.66 2.75
CA VAL A 62 -2.43 8.66 1.77
C VAL A 62 -3.48 9.67 2.18
N GLU A 63 -3.69 10.67 1.34
CA GLU A 63 -4.83 11.57 1.47
C GLU A 63 -6.08 10.82 0.98
N VAL A 64 -6.64 9.95 1.82
CA VAL A 64 -8.04 9.54 1.65
C VAL A 64 -8.86 10.80 1.89
N ALA A 65 -9.26 11.44 0.81
CA ALA A 65 -10.07 12.64 0.84
C ALA A 65 -11.31 12.42 1.71
N GLN A 66 -11.22 12.78 2.99
CA GLN A 66 -12.38 13.11 3.77
C GLN A 66 -12.88 14.41 3.16
N GLU A 67 -13.95 14.33 2.36
CA GLU A 67 -14.79 15.50 2.11
C GLU A 67 -15.16 16.07 3.48
N VAL A 68 -14.47 17.14 3.88
CA VAL A 68 -14.88 17.97 5.00
C VAL A 68 -16.20 18.62 4.59
N VAL A 69 -17.32 18.02 4.98
CA VAL A 69 -18.60 18.71 5.01
C VAL A 69 -18.50 19.82 6.06
N GLU A 70 -18.11 21.01 5.62
CA GLU A 70 -18.32 22.25 6.37
C GLU A 70 -19.84 22.45 6.52
N HIS A 71 -20.30 22.49 7.78
CA HIS A 71 -21.70 22.77 8.17
C HIS A 71 -21.89 24.25 8.46
#